data_AF-A0A3P6F1N6-F1
#
_entry.id   AF-A0A3P6F1N6-F1
#
_cell.length_a   1.000
_cell.length_b   1.000
_cell.length_c   1.000
_cell.angle_alpha   90.00
_cell.angle_beta   90.00
_cell.angle_gamma   90.00
#
_symmetry.space_group_name_H-M   'P 1'
#
loop_
_entity.id
_entity.type
_entity.pdbx_description
1 polymer ?
#
loop_
_entity_poly.entity_id
_entity_poly.type
_entity_poly.pdbx_seq_one_letter_code
_entity_poly.pdbx_strand_id
1 'polypeptide(L)'
;MVSKNLTTTLLLFTTFLFISGSISAVHSSPRLNATTKDLEFVRTSCNVTQYPDLCFKSLAGYASTVHENPARLTKISVDVAILKAKSTVVFLSRLSRSAPEVKNCVSYVRYALDSMRNDCLPILRNIIRGGGVAAAPSPAAPPSSEVFSNQMDDVITYMSTVITFEETCTDEYEDEEGKVKTVVCDRVNKLKMFSSIALSLANSLAKNGSSP
;
A
#
# COMPACT_ATOMS: atom_id res chain seq x y z
N MET A 1 -24.33 38.06 40.67
CA MET A 1 -23.44 38.39 39.53
C MET A 1 -22.52 37.20 39.20
N VAL A 2 -23.08 36.00 38.99
CA VAL A 2 -22.33 34.73 38.81
C VAL A 2 -22.78 33.95 37.55
N SER A 3 -24.00 34.19 37.06
CA SER A 3 -24.60 33.44 35.93
C SER A 3 -24.05 33.81 34.54
N LYS A 4 -23.57 35.05 34.34
CA LYS A 4 -23.05 35.52 33.04
C LYS A 4 -21.67 34.94 32.68
N ASN A 5 -20.85 34.59 33.68
CA ASN A 5 -19.50 34.08 33.43
C ASN A 5 -19.46 32.59 33.09
N LEU A 6 -20.49 31.83 33.50
CA LEU A 6 -20.63 30.39 33.24
C LEU A 6 -21.12 30.10 31.81
N THR A 7 -21.97 30.98 31.26
CA THR A 7 -22.47 30.88 29.89
C THR A 7 -21.40 31.25 28.85
N THR A 8 -20.52 32.20 29.16
CA THR A 8 -19.39 32.56 28.28
C THR A 8 -18.30 31.50 28.25
N THR A 9 -18.03 30.80 29.37
CA THR A 9 -17.05 29.69 29.39
C THR A 9 -17.55 28.44 28.68
N LEU A 10 -18.87 28.17 28.72
CA LEU A 10 -19.47 27.03 28.01
C LEU A 10 -19.44 27.20 26.48
N LEU A 11 -19.62 28.43 25.98
CA LEU A 11 -19.53 28.75 24.54
C LEU A 11 -18.10 28.69 24.00
N LEU A 12 -17.09 28.99 24.82
CA LEU A 12 -15.69 28.89 24.40
C LEU A 12 -15.25 27.43 24.26
N PHE A 13 -15.75 26.53 25.10
CA PHE A 13 -15.42 25.09 25.03
C PHE A 13 -16.04 24.39 23.81
N THR A 14 -17.25 24.78 23.39
CA THR A 14 -17.89 24.21 22.21
C THR A 14 -17.21 24.67 20.91
N THR A 15 -16.67 25.89 20.86
CA THR A 15 -15.90 26.36 19.70
C THR A 15 -14.52 25.68 19.57
N PHE A 16 -13.90 25.25 20.66
CA PHE A 16 -12.60 24.57 20.62
C PHE A 16 -12.70 23.11 20.12
N LEU A 17 -13.85 22.44 20.37
CA LEU A 17 -14.10 21.06 19.93
C LEU A 17 -14.45 20.94 18.45
N PHE A 18 -14.75 22.04 17.75
CA PHE A 18 -15.00 22.05 16.30
C PHE A 18 -13.75 22.32 15.44
N ILE A 19 -12.60 22.67 16.04
CA ILE A 19 -11.36 22.96 15.31
C ILE A 19 -10.43 21.73 15.25
N SER A 20 -10.75 20.64 15.96
CA SER A 20 -10.04 19.35 15.84
C SER A 20 -10.56 18.50 14.67
N GLY A 21 -10.98 19.15 13.59
CA GLY A 21 -11.24 18.51 12.31
C GLY A 21 -9.91 18.02 11.73
N SER A 22 -9.63 16.74 11.97
CA SER A 22 -8.63 15.89 11.32
C SER A 22 -7.93 16.54 10.12
N ILE A 23 -6.76 17.13 10.33
CA ILE A 23 -5.81 17.35 9.25
C ILE A 23 -5.28 15.97 8.89
N SER A 24 -6.02 15.26 8.05
CA SER A 24 -5.40 14.26 7.19
C SER A 24 -4.42 15.04 6.34
N ALA A 25 -3.13 15.00 6.69
CA ALA A 25 -2.08 15.28 5.75
C ALA A 25 -2.17 14.22 4.65
N VAL A 26 -3.10 14.43 3.72
CA VAL A 26 -3.00 13.83 2.41
C VAL A 26 -1.76 14.48 1.84
N HIS A 27 -0.65 13.73 1.82
CA HIS A 27 0.46 14.02 0.92
C HIS A 27 -0.11 13.96 -0.49
N SER A 28 -0.72 15.06 -0.91
CA SER A 28 -1.05 15.32 -2.29
C SER A 28 0.30 15.60 -2.91
N SER A 29 0.86 14.61 -3.59
CA SER A 29 1.96 14.88 -4.52
C SER A 29 1.53 16.06 -5.41
N PRO A 30 2.42 17.00 -5.73
CA PRO A 30 2.09 18.06 -6.67
C PRO A 30 1.50 17.42 -7.92
N ARG A 31 0.30 17.83 -8.35
CA ARG A 31 -0.30 17.41 -9.63
C ARG A 31 0.52 18.04 -10.75
N LEU A 32 1.72 17.52 -10.99
CA LEU A 32 2.54 17.93 -12.11
C LEU A 32 1.96 17.25 -13.34
N ASN A 33 1.17 18.02 -14.10
CA ASN A 33 0.83 17.82 -15.51
C ASN A 33 0.40 16.40 -15.93
N ALA A 34 -0.40 15.70 -15.11
CA ALA A 34 -1.02 14.45 -15.56
C ALA A 34 -2.03 14.73 -16.68
N THR A 35 -1.89 14.05 -17.81
CA THR A 35 -2.85 14.16 -18.91
C THR A 35 -4.14 13.42 -18.56
N THR A 36 -5.22 13.71 -19.29
CA THR A 36 -6.48 12.92 -19.20
C THR A 36 -6.20 11.44 -19.44
N LYS A 37 -5.30 11.14 -20.38
CA LYS A 37 -4.89 9.78 -20.75
C LYS A 37 -4.15 9.07 -19.61
N ASP A 38 -3.25 9.75 -18.91
CA ASP A 38 -2.55 9.16 -17.74
C ASP A 38 -3.54 8.78 -16.63
N LEU A 39 -4.53 9.64 -16.36
CA LEU A 39 -5.56 9.39 -15.36
C LEU A 39 -6.48 8.24 -15.79
N GLU A 40 -6.86 8.19 -17.06
CA GLU A 40 -7.66 7.11 -17.63
C GLU A 40 -6.94 5.76 -17.57
N PHE A 41 -5.64 5.74 -17.86
CA PHE A 41 -4.80 4.55 -17.72
C PHE A 41 -4.80 4.01 -16.29
N VAL A 42 -4.59 4.87 -15.28
CA VAL A 42 -4.63 4.47 -13.87
C VAL A 42 -6.02 3.95 -13.51
N ARG A 43 -7.09 4.64 -13.93
CA ARG A 43 -8.47 4.23 -13.67
C ARG A 43 -8.78 2.86 -14.25
N THR A 44 -8.44 2.65 -15.51
CA THR A 44 -8.69 1.37 -16.21
C THR A 44 -7.90 0.24 -15.57
N SER A 45 -6.64 0.49 -15.22
CA SER A 45 -5.79 -0.50 -14.54
C SER A 45 -6.33 -0.87 -13.16
N CYS A 46 -6.97 0.06 -12.44
CA CYS A 46 -7.59 -0.22 -11.14
C CYS A 46 -8.84 -1.10 -11.19
N ASN A 47 -9.48 -1.28 -12.36
CA ASN A 47 -10.68 -2.11 -12.51
C ASN A 47 -10.42 -3.60 -12.26
N VAL A 48 -9.17 -4.06 -12.36
CA VAL A 48 -8.79 -5.46 -12.06
C VAL A 48 -8.69 -5.75 -10.56
N THR A 49 -8.75 -4.70 -9.74
CA THR A 49 -8.60 -4.82 -8.28
C THR A 49 -9.96 -4.96 -7.61
N GLN A 50 -9.99 -5.62 -6.44
CA GLN A 50 -11.20 -5.69 -5.60
C GLN A 50 -11.55 -4.33 -4.95
N TYR A 51 -10.64 -3.35 -5.03
CA TYR A 51 -10.78 -2.03 -4.41
C TYR A 51 -10.54 -0.90 -5.42
N PRO A 52 -11.34 -0.82 -6.51
CA PRO A 52 -11.04 0.05 -7.66
C PRO A 52 -10.98 1.54 -7.28
N ASP A 53 -11.91 2.01 -6.45
CA ASP A 53 -11.93 3.41 -6.00
C ASP A 53 -10.74 3.75 -5.11
N LEU A 54 -10.37 2.83 -4.21
CA LEU A 54 -9.21 3.02 -3.34
C LEU A 54 -7.91 3.01 -4.15
N CYS A 55 -7.79 2.08 -5.09
CA CYS A 55 -6.70 2.00 -6.05
C CYS A 55 -6.55 3.33 -6.78
N PHE A 56 -7.60 3.81 -7.45
CA PHE A 56 -7.55 5.04 -8.21
C PHE A 56 -7.20 6.25 -7.33
N LYS A 57 -7.88 6.39 -6.18
CA LYS A 57 -7.61 7.50 -5.25
C LYS A 57 -6.17 7.50 -4.73
N SER A 58 -5.58 6.32 -4.56
CA SER A 58 -4.21 6.17 -4.06
C SER A 58 -3.13 6.37 -5.12
N LEU A 59 -3.46 6.15 -6.41
CA LEU A 59 -2.48 6.14 -7.51
C LEU A 59 -2.62 7.34 -8.47
N ALA A 60 -3.79 8.01 -8.52
CA ALA A 60 -4.04 9.11 -9.44
C ALA A 60 -3.06 10.29 -9.27
N GLY A 61 -2.57 10.53 -8.06
CA GLY A 61 -1.54 11.55 -7.79
C GLY A 61 -0.16 11.23 -8.40
N TYR A 62 0.04 10.00 -8.88
CA TYR A 62 1.27 9.54 -9.54
C TYR A 62 1.09 9.33 -11.05
N ALA A 63 -0.09 9.63 -11.60
CA ALA A 63 -0.43 9.29 -12.98
C ALA A 63 0.60 9.80 -14.00
N SER A 64 1.09 11.03 -13.85
CA SER A 64 2.13 11.59 -14.73
C SER A 64 3.48 10.87 -14.61
N THR A 65 3.82 10.29 -13.47
CA THR A 65 5.08 9.53 -13.28
C THR A 65 4.98 8.11 -13.85
N VAL A 66 3.76 7.57 -13.94
CA VAL A 66 3.49 6.24 -14.47
C VAL A 66 3.70 6.20 -15.98
N HIS A 67 3.36 7.28 -16.71
CA HIS A 67 3.47 7.37 -18.17
C HIS A 67 2.90 6.14 -18.88
N GLU A 68 1.68 5.74 -18.49
CA GLU A 68 0.96 4.59 -19.07
C GLU A 68 1.74 3.26 -19.06
N ASN A 69 2.72 3.10 -18.17
CA ASN A 69 3.53 1.89 -18.07
C ASN A 69 3.03 0.99 -16.92
N PRO A 70 2.52 -0.23 -17.21
CA PRO A 70 2.01 -1.14 -16.18
C PRO A 70 3.04 -1.54 -15.12
N ALA A 71 4.31 -1.74 -15.49
CA ALA A 71 5.37 -2.06 -14.53
C ALA A 71 5.66 -0.90 -13.58
N ARG A 72 5.65 0.36 -14.07
CA ARG A 72 5.74 1.55 -13.22
C ARG A 72 4.55 1.67 -12.29
N LEU A 73 3.33 1.41 -12.78
CA LEU A 73 2.12 1.45 -11.97
C LEU A 73 2.19 0.41 -10.83
N THR A 74 2.56 -0.83 -11.12
CA THR A 74 2.74 -1.90 -10.13
C THR A 74 3.81 -1.54 -9.11
N LYS A 75 4.95 -0.96 -9.55
CA LYS A 75 6.00 -0.51 -8.63
C LYS A 75 5.52 0.61 -7.70
N ILE A 76 4.71 1.55 -8.20
CA ILE A 76 4.16 2.63 -7.38
C ILE A 76 3.09 2.11 -6.41
N SER A 77 2.27 1.13 -6.79
CA SER A 77 1.32 0.52 -5.86
C SER A 77 2.01 -0.21 -4.71
N VAL A 78 3.13 -0.90 -4.98
CA VAL A 78 4.00 -1.47 -3.94
C VAL A 78 4.62 -0.38 -3.06
N ASP A 79 5.09 0.74 -3.62
CA ASP A 79 5.58 1.86 -2.80
C ASP A 79 4.49 2.42 -1.87
N VAL A 80 3.26 2.56 -2.36
CA VAL A 80 2.11 3.01 -1.55
C VAL A 80 1.84 2.01 -0.43
N ALA A 81 1.84 0.70 -0.71
CA ALA A 81 1.68 -0.34 0.31
C ALA A 81 2.81 -0.27 1.36
N ILE A 82 4.07 -0.06 0.95
CA ILE A 82 5.21 0.17 1.85
C ILE A 82 4.98 1.38 2.77
N LEU A 83 4.48 2.50 2.24
CA LEU A 83 4.17 3.68 3.03
C LEU A 83 3.08 3.40 4.08
N LYS A 84 2.08 2.60 3.72
CA LYS A 84 1.02 2.17 4.65
C LYS A 84 1.57 1.21 5.70
N ALA A 85 2.38 0.24 5.31
CA ALA A 85 3.01 -0.71 6.24
C ALA A 85 3.90 0.01 7.26
N LYS A 86 4.74 0.95 6.83
CA LYS A 86 5.53 1.81 7.75
C LYS A 86 4.64 2.55 8.74
N SER A 87 3.57 3.17 8.25
CA SER A 87 2.63 3.92 9.09
C SER A 87 1.92 2.98 10.09
N THR A 88 1.62 1.75 9.69
CA THR A 88 1.04 0.72 10.55
C THR A 88 2.04 0.20 11.58
N VAL A 89 3.30 -0.07 11.21
CA VAL A 89 4.36 -0.43 12.17
C VAL A 89 4.53 0.64 13.24
N VAL A 90 4.58 1.92 12.87
CA VAL A 90 4.69 3.03 13.84
C VAL A 90 3.48 3.07 14.76
N PHE A 91 2.28 2.91 14.19
CA PHE A 91 1.04 2.88 14.96
C PHE A 91 1.03 1.74 15.99
N LEU A 92 1.25 0.51 15.54
CA LEU A 92 1.25 -0.68 16.38
C LEU A 92 2.36 -0.63 17.43
N SER A 93 3.55 -0.11 17.09
CA SER A 93 4.66 0.05 18.04
C SER A 93 4.34 1.07 19.15
N ARG A 94 3.48 2.05 18.89
CA ARG A 94 3.00 2.98 19.93
C ARG A 94 1.94 2.33 20.79
N LEU A 95 0.99 1.63 20.16
CA LEU A 95 -0.07 0.89 20.86
C LEU A 95 0.52 -0.20 21.78
N SER A 96 1.58 -0.88 21.34
CA SER A 96 2.23 -1.95 22.09
C SER A 96 2.89 -1.51 23.40
N ARG A 97 2.96 -0.19 23.67
CA ARG A 97 3.44 0.35 24.95
C ARG A 97 2.41 0.22 26.05
N SER A 98 1.12 0.28 25.70
CA SER A 98 -0.02 0.13 26.62
C SER A 98 -0.76 -1.19 26.44
N ALA A 99 -0.52 -1.91 25.33
CA ALA A 99 -1.12 -3.20 25.00
C ALA A 99 -0.01 -4.18 24.56
N PRO A 100 0.74 -4.79 25.50
CA PRO A 100 1.90 -5.64 25.19
C PRO A 100 1.61 -6.81 24.23
N GLU A 101 0.38 -7.30 24.19
CA GLU A 101 -0.14 -8.33 23.28
C GLU A 101 0.02 -7.93 21.79
N VAL A 102 0.10 -6.63 21.48
CA VAL A 102 0.25 -6.13 20.10
C VAL A 102 1.65 -6.38 19.52
N LYS A 103 2.65 -6.75 20.33
CA LYS A 103 4.05 -6.91 19.90
C LYS A 103 4.23 -7.93 18.76
N ASN A 104 3.46 -9.02 18.75
CA ASN A 104 3.52 -10.02 17.70
C ASN A 104 3.06 -9.43 16.36
N CYS A 105 1.88 -8.82 16.34
CA CYS A 105 1.39 -8.09 15.17
C CYS A 105 2.39 -7.03 14.65
N VAL A 106 3.10 -6.30 15.53
CA VAL A 106 4.16 -5.37 15.07
C VAL A 106 5.23 -6.11 14.25
N SER A 107 5.62 -7.31 14.69
CA SER A 107 6.64 -8.13 14.03
C SER A 107 6.16 -8.66 12.68
N TYR A 108 4.93 -9.17 12.60
CA TYR A 108 4.35 -9.61 11.33
C TYR A 108 4.28 -8.48 10.30
N VAL A 109 3.80 -7.29 10.69
CA VAL A 109 3.76 -6.15 9.77
C VAL A 109 5.17 -5.65 9.39
N ARG A 110 6.19 -5.87 10.24
CA ARG A 110 7.59 -5.62 9.84
C ARG A 110 8.06 -6.61 8.79
N TYR A 111 7.74 -7.89 8.91
CA TYR A 111 8.08 -8.87 7.88
C TYR A 111 7.38 -8.58 6.53
N ALA A 112 6.11 -8.17 6.56
CA ALA A 112 5.41 -7.67 5.38
C ALA A 112 6.14 -6.46 4.75
N LEU A 113 6.55 -5.49 5.58
CA LEU A 113 7.30 -4.33 5.12
C LEU A 113 8.65 -4.70 4.50
N ASP A 114 9.37 -5.64 5.10
CA ASP A 114 10.69 -6.07 4.64
C ASP A 114 10.57 -6.86 3.33
N SER A 115 9.57 -7.75 3.20
CA SER A 115 9.33 -8.49 1.95
C SER A 115 9.02 -7.56 0.78
N MET A 116 8.18 -6.54 0.97
CA MET A 116 7.93 -5.55 -0.07
C MET A 116 9.19 -4.78 -0.47
N ARG A 117 10.03 -4.39 0.50
CA ARG A 117 11.18 -3.51 0.27
C ARG A 117 12.40 -4.23 -0.29
N ASN A 118 12.69 -5.39 0.24
CA ASN A 118 13.96 -6.10 0.06
C ASN A 118 13.84 -7.17 -1.01
N ASP A 119 12.63 -7.71 -1.24
CA ASP A 119 12.44 -8.83 -2.16
C ASP A 119 11.65 -8.40 -3.41
N CYS A 120 10.45 -7.81 -3.23
CA CYS A 120 9.58 -7.43 -4.35
C CYS A 120 10.10 -6.21 -5.14
N LEU A 121 10.44 -5.12 -4.45
CA LEU A 121 10.76 -3.86 -5.10
C LEU A 121 12.03 -3.89 -5.98
N PRO A 122 13.12 -4.59 -5.60
CA PRO A 122 14.28 -4.75 -6.47
C PRO A 122 13.94 -5.42 -7.82
N ILE A 123 13.06 -6.43 -7.81
CA ILE A 123 12.65 -7.13 -9.02
C ILE A 123 11.87 -6.20 -9.95
N LEU A 124 10.89 -5.46 -9.43
CA LEU A 124 10.13 -4.48 -10.22
C LEU A 124 11.04 -3.38 -10.79
N ARG A 125 12.04 -2.93 -10.03
CA ARG A 125 13.05 -1.99 -10.57
C ARG A 125 13.88 -2.62 -11.68
N ASN A 126 14.22 -3.90 -11.57
CA ASN A 126 14.97 -4.61 -12.58
C ASN A 126 14.17 -4.69 -13.89
N ILE A 127 12.90 -5.10 -13.81
CA ILE A 127 11.95 -5.13 -14.94
C ILE A 127 11.89 -3.76 -15.63
N ILE A 128 11.70 -2.68 -14.86
CA ILE A 128 11.61 -1.31 -15.42
C ILE A 128 12.90 -0.87 -16.13
N ARG A 129 14.06 -1.39 -15.73
CA ARG A 129 15.37 -1.09 -16.34
C ARG A 129 15.68 -1.97 -17.56
N GLY A 130 14.78 -2.88 -17.96
CA GLY A 130 15.04 -3.87 -19.00
C GLY A 130 15.90 -5.04 -18.53
N GLY A 131 15.99 -5.26 -17.21
CA GLY A 131 16.74 -6.36 -16.62
C GLY A 131 16.10 -7.71 -16.97
N GLY A 132 16.72 -8.42 -17.91
CA GLY A 132 16.20 -9.66 -18.51
C GLY A 132 16.41 -9.72 -20.02
N VAL A 133 16.82 -8.61 -20.65
CA VAL A 133 17.28 -8.58 -22.04
C VAL A 133 18.80 -8.73 -22.02
N ALA A 134 19.30 -9.92 -22.34
CA ALA A 134 20.74 -10.13 -22.44
C ALA A 134 21.30 -9.22 -23.56
N ALA A 135 22.35 -8.45 -23.27
CA ALA A 135 23.00 -7.55 -24.23
C ALA A 135 23.62 -8.28 -25.42
N ALA A 136 23.83 -9.60 -25.29
CA ALA A 136 24.19 -10.51 -26.36
C ALA A 136 23.41 -11.83 -26.17
N PRO A 137 22.82 -12.40 -27.24
CA PRO A 137 22.19 -13.72 -27.16
C PRO A 137 23.28 -14.76 -26.88
N SER A 138 23.32 -15.27 -25.66
CA SER A 138 24.02 -16.51 -25.35
C SER A 138 23.07 -17.66 -25.66
N PRO A 139 23.50 -18.73 -26.37
CA PRO A 139 22.65 -19.90 -26.63
C PRO A 139 22.23 -20.65 -25.35
N ALA A 140 22.84 -20.33 -24.20
CA ALA A 140 22.49 -20.87 -22.89
C ALA A 140 21.64 -19.92 -22.02
N ALA A 141 21.35 -18.70 -22.47
CA ALA A 141 20.54 -17.75 -21.71
C ALA A 141 19.05 -18.01 -21.96
N PRO A 142 18.19 -17.98 -20.93
CA PRO A 142 16.74 -18.06 -21.11
C PRO A 142 16.24 -16.88 -21.95
N PRO A 143 15.17 -17.07 -22.75
CA PRO A 143 14.53 -15.98 -23.47
C PRO A 143 14.03 -14.89 -22.49
N SER A 144 14.03 -13.64 -22.95
CA SER A 144 13.63 -12.48 -22.12
C SER A 144 12.22 -12.62 -21.54
N SER A 145 11.32 -13.30 -22.26
CA SER A 145 9.95 -13.60 -21.81
C SER A 145 9.92 -14.56 -20.63
N GLU A 146 10.80 -15.57 -20.61
CA GLU A 146 10.92 -16.51 -19.49
C GLU A 146 11.53 -15.83 -18.27
N VAL A 147 12.56 -14.99 -18.46
CA VAL A 147 13.12 -14.18 -17.37
C VAL A 147 12.08 -13.25 -16.76
N PHE A 148 11.29 -12.57 -17.59
CA PHE A 148 10.19 -11.72 -17.12
C PHE A 148 9.13 -12.53 -16.36
N SER A 149 8.74 -13.70 -16.87
CA SER A 149 7.77 -14.58 -16.22
C SER A 149 8.24 -14.96 -14.82
N ASN A 150 9.47 -15.48 -14.70
CA ASN A 150 10.04 -15.90 -13.42
C ASN A 150 10.12 -14.74 -12.43
N GLN A 151 10.54 -13.55 -12.89
CA GLN A 151 10.54 -12.34 -12.07
C GLN A 151 9.14 -11.95 -11.57
N MET A 152 8.13 -12.09 -12.42
CA MET A 152 6.76 -11.78 -12.03
C MET A 152 6.17 -12.82 -11.07
N ASP A 153 6.52 -14.10 -11.23
CA ASP A 153 6.16 -15.16 -10.29
C ASP A 153 6.75 -14.90 -8.90
N ASP A 154 8.01 -14.45 -8.84
CA ASP A 154 8.65 -14.01 -7.60
C ASP A 154 7.92 -12.81 -6.97
N VAL A 155 7.59 -11.77 -7.76
CA VAL A 155 6.84 -10.60 -7.29
C VAL A 155 5.48 -11.01 -6.70
N ILE A 156 4.75 -11.88 -7.39
CA ILE A 156 3.44 -12.39 -6.94
C ILE A 156 3.61 -13.18 -5.63
N THR A 157 4.64 -14.01 -5.54
CA THR A 157 4.96 -14.80 -4.35
C THR A 157 5.23 -13.89 -3.15
N TYR A 158 6.14 -12.93 -3.27
CA TYR A 158 6.46 -12.01 -2.19
C TYR A 158 5.24 -11.17 -1.76
N MET A 159 4.46 -10.67 -2.71
CA MET A 159 3.24 -9.92 -2.38
C MET A 159 2.15 -10.78 -1.74
N SER A 160 2.10 -12.07 -2.06
CA SER A 160 1.19 -13.01 -1.37
C SER A 160 1.66 -13.25 0.06
N THR A 161 2.97 -13.43 0.28
CA THR A 161 3.57 -13.54 1.62
C THR A 161 3.32 -12.29 2.48
N VAL A 162 3.37 -11.10 1.89
CA VAL A 162 3.01 -9.83 2.57
C VAL A 162 1.61 -9.90 3.16
N ILE A 163 0.63 -10.34 2.35
CA ILE A 163 -0.77 -10.46 2.79
C ILE A 163 -0.88 -11.55 3.87
N THR A 164 -0.18 -12.68 3.74
CA THR A 164 -0.17 -13.72 4.77
C THR A 164 0.34 -13.22 6.12
N PHE A 165 1.38 -12.39 6.16
CA PHE A 165 1.84 -11.79 7.43
C PHE A 165 0.80 -10.82 8.01
N GLU A 166 0.17 -10.03 7.16
CA GLU A 166 -0.89 -9.11 7.60
C GLU A 166 -2.13 -9.86 8.12
N GLU A 167 -2.48 -11.00 7.50
CA GLU A 167 -3.49 -11.96 7.98
C GLU A 167 -3.10 -12.58 9.31
N THR A 168 -1.89 -13.13 9.41
CA THR A 168 -1.40 -13.73 10.65
C THR A 168 -1.49 -12.75 11.83
N CYS A 169 -1.23 -11.45 11.61
CA CYS A 169 -1.48 -10.45 12.64
C CYS A 169 -2.97 -10.37 13.03
N THR A 170 -3.90 -10.29 12.06
CA THR A 170 -5.32 -10.14 12.38
C THR A 170 -5.93 -11.40 12.97
N ASP A 171 -5.42 -12.57 12.60
CA ASP A 171 -5.91 -13.87 13.02
C ASP A 171 -5.66 -14.12 14.51
N GLU A 172 -4.59 -13.52 15.08
CA GLU A 172 -4.33 -13.54 16.53
C GLU A 172 -5.50 -12.96 17.36
N TYR A 173 -6.38 -12.16 16.74
CA TYR A 173 -7.47 -11.47 17.43
C TYR A 173 -8.86 -12.03 17.09
N GLU A 174 -8.99 -13.11 16.32
CA GLU A 174 -10.30 -13.61 15.86
C GLU A 174 -11.25 -13.93 17.03
N ASP A 175 -10.75 -14.57 18.07
CA ASP A 175 -11.51 -14.96 19.27
C ASP A 175 -11.45 -13.92 20.41
N GLU A 176 -10.75 -12.80 20.21
CA GLU A 176 -10.67 -11.73 21.20
C GLU A 176 -11.86 -10.77 21.11
N GLU A 177 -12.13 -10.03 22.18
CA GLU A 177 -13.08 -8.93 22.20
C GLU A 177 -12.44 -7.65 22.74
N GLY A 178 -13.00 -6.50 22.34
CA GLY A 178 -12.65 -5.22 22.91
C GLY A 178 -11.85 -4.29 22.01
N LYS A 179 -11.50 -3.14 22.57
CA LYS A 179 -11.01 -1.98 21.82
C LYS A 179 -9.67 -2.23 21.13
N VAL A 180 -8.78 -3.04 21.73
CA VAL A 180 -7.45 -3.33 21.15
C VAL A 180 -7.62 -4.08 19.83
N LYS A 181 -8.38 -5.19 19.82
CA LYS A 181 -8.76 -5.92 18.60
C LYS A 181 -9.29 -5.00 17.52
N THR A 182 -10.35 -4.23 17.81
CA THR A 182 -10.98 -3.35 16.79
C THR A 182 -9.95 -2.42 16.18
N VAL A 183 -9.14 -1.77 17.01
CA VAL A 183 -8.16 -0.79 16.57
C VAL A 183 -7.00 -1.43 15.77
N VAL A 184 -6.55 -2.62 16.14
CA VAL A 184 -5.50 -3.37 15.40
C VAL A 184 -6.05 -3.88 14.08
N CYS A 185 -7.18 -4.60 14.11
CA CYS A 185 -7.80 -5.18 12.92
C CYS A 185 -8.19 -4.11 11.90
N ASP A 186 -8.80 -2.99 12.31
CA ASP A 186 -9.15 -1.90 11.40
C ASP A 186 -7.90 -1.34 10.70
N ARG A 187 -6.82 -1.16 11.46
CA ARG A 187 -5.56 -0.61 10.93
C ARG A 187 -4.90 -1.55 9.94
N VAL A 188 -4.84 -2.84 10.27
CA VAL A 188 -4.14 -3.85 9.47
C VAL A 188 -4.99 -4.27 8.27
N ASN A 189 -6.31 -4.41 8.41
CA ASN A 189 -7.20 -4.62 7.26
C ASN A 189 -7.12 -3.47 6.26
N LYS A 190 -6.96 -2.23 6.74
CA LYS A 190 -6.75 -1.12 5.82
C LYS A 190 -5.43 -1.23 5.05
N LEU A 191 -4.37 -1.74 5.67
CA LEU A 191 -3.11 -2.04 5.01
C LEU A 191 -3.28 -3.17 3.98
N LYS A 192 -3.95 -4.28 4.35
CA LYS A 192 -4.28 -5.41 3.46
C LYS A 192 -4.94 -4.98 2.17
N MET A 193 -5.83 -3.98 2.21
CA MET A 193 -6.43 -3.43 0.99
C MET A 193 -5.38 -2.87 0.01
N PHE A 194 -4.34 -2.18 0.49
CA PHE A 194 -3.27 -1.64 -0.37
C PHE A 194 -2.34 -2.74 -0.87
N SER A 195 -2.00 -3.72 -0.01
CA SER A 195 -1.20 -4.89 -0.40
C SER A 195 -1.93 -5.73 -1.46
N SER A 196 -3.24 -5.91 -1.31
CA SER A 196 -4.12 -6.57 -2.29
C SER A 196 -4.19 -5.81 -3.62
N ILE A 197 -4.32 -4.48 -3.60
CA ILE A 197 -4.24 -3.66 -4.83
C ILE A 197 -2.91 -3.90 -5.56
N ALA A 198 -1.79 -3.89 -4.83
CA ALA A 198 -0.47 -4.12 -5.42
C ALA A 198 -0.34 -5.53 -6.02
N LEU A 199 -0.84 -6.56 -5.33
CA LEU A 199 -0.88 -7.93 -5.83
C LEU A 199 -1.76 -8.08 -7.09
N SER A 200 -2.94 -7.46 -7.13
CA SER A 200 -3.81 -7.50 -8.31
C SER A 200 -3.15 -6.86 -9.54
N LEU A 201 -2.46 -5.72 -9.35
CA LEU A 201 -1.73 -5.06 -10.43
C LEU A 201 -0.51 -5.88 -10.89
N ALA A 202 0.19 -6.56 -9.97
CA ALA A 202 1.26 -7.49 -10.31
C ALA A 202 0.75 -8.67 -11.14
N ASN A 203 -0.37 -9.29 -10.75
CA ASN A 203 -1.01 -10.35 -11.53
C ASN A 203 -1.42 -9.87 -12.93
N SER A 204 -1.99 -8.66 -13.03
CA SER A 204 -2.35 -8.09 -14.33
C SER A 204 -1.11 -7.82 -15.21
N LEU A 205 0.00 -7.39 -14.61
CA LEU A 205 1.27 -7.19 -15.31
C LEU A 205 1.85 -8.52 -15.81
N ALA A 206 1.83 -9.58 -14.99
CA ALA A 206 2.30 -10.90 -15.39
C ALA A 206 1.51 -11.45 -16.59
N LYS A 207 0.17 -11.28 -16.56
CA LYS A 207 -0.73 -11.75 -17.61
C LYS A 207 -0.57 -11.01 -18.95
N ASN A 208 -0.33 -9.70 -18.89
CA ASN A 208 -0.36 -8.83 -20.07
C ASN A 208 1.04 -8.40 -20.56
N GLY A 209 2.07 -8.54 -19.73
CA GLY A 209 3.44 -8.06 -20.00
C GLY A 209 4.31 -9.00 -20.81
N SER A 210 3.84 -10.22 -21.08
CA SER A 210 4.51 -11.25 -21.89
C SER A 210 4.13 -11.22 -23.38
N SER A 211 3.28 -10.27 -23.79
CA SER A 211 2.93 -10.08 -25.21
C SER A 211 3.97 -9.19 -25.92
N PRO A 212 4.44 -9.58 -27.13
CA PRO A 212 5.41 -8.81 -27.91
C PRO A 212 4.91 -7.43 -28.33
#